data_AF-A0A960GWN7-F1
#
_entry.id   AF-A0A960GWN7-F1
#
_cell.length_a   1.000
_cell.length_b   1.000
_cell.length_c   1.000
_cell.angle_alpha   90.00
_cell.angle_beta   90.00
_cell.angle_gamma   90.00
#
_symmetry.space_group_name_H-M   'P 1'
#
loop_
_entity.id
_entity.type
_entity.pdbx_description
1 polymer ?
#
loop_
_entity_poly.entity_id
_entity_poly.type
_entity_poly.pdbx_seq_one_letter_code
_entity_poly.pdbx_strand_id
1 'polypeptide(L)'
;MSSDKDSSGGAHRLAPRPISRPPVDPAASRVFGRPKGVDGSFVAEDLRPAKFRDEDVFRATDAKADPVLQEAFGRPATAAESLQRHPADAGALDGETDGAEQPDDPWRDPGAGVALGTPAIEKPAPVAAQGPTGKLGVRDVLFGGRVSYVALAILGIVALLIGIAGGWVGRKTAEVVEAFTTSKV
;
A
#
# COMPACT_ATOMS: atom_id res chain seq x y z
N MET A 1 40.12 42.02 -57.33
CA MET A 1 40.11 40.85 -56.42
C MET A 1 39.39 41.32 -55.16
N SER A 2 38.07 41.45 -55.20
CA SER A 2 37.06 40.45 -54.80
C SER A 2 37.44 39.77 -53.48
N SER A 3 36.79 40.21 -52.41
CA SER A 3 36.65 39.44 -51.18
C SER A 3 35.17 39.54 -50.82
N ASP A 4 34.51 38.42 -51.11
CA ASP A 4 33.08 38.19 -51.10
C ASP A 4 32.44 38.50 -49.75
N LYS A 5 31.31 39.22 -49.82
CA LYS A 5 30.34 39.28 -48.73
C LYS A 5 29.61 37.95 -48.72
N ASP A 6 29.97 37.08 -47.78
CA ASP A 6 29.20 35.89 -47.47
C ASP A 6 27.88 36.27 -46.82
N SER A 7 26.89 36.50 -47.70
CA SER A 7 25.49 36.54 -47.37
C SER A 7 24.97 35.11 -47.21
N SER A 8 25.34 34.44 -46.11
CA SER A 8 24.63 33.23 -45.65
C SER A 8 23.74 33.61 -44.47
N GLY A 9 22.42 33.57 -44.70
CA GLY A 9 21.39 33.99 -43.77
C GLY A 9 21.44 33.26 -42.44
N GLY A 10 22.14 33.85 -41.46
CA GLY A 10 21.97 33.53 -40.06
C GLY A 10 20.62 34.10 -39.61
N ALA A 11 19.57 33.29 -39.64
CA ALA A 11 18.30 33.64 -39.01
C ALA A 11 18.60 34.16 -37.60
N HIS A 12 18.29 35.43 -37.34
CA HIS A 12 18.35 36.00 -36.00
C HIS A 12 17.50 35.12 -35.08
N ARG A 13 18.13 34.21 -34.34
CA ARG A 13 17.43 33.39 -33.35
C ARG A 13 16.89 34.35 -32.30
N LEU A 14 15.59 34.60 -32.34
CA LEU A 14 14.88 35.31 -31.30
C LEU A 14 15.12 34.55 -29.99
N ALA A 15 15.59 35.26 -28.97
CA ALA A 15 15.70 34.68 -27.63
C ALA A 15 14.33 34.16 -27.20
N PRO A 16 14.26 33.05 -26.44
CA PRO A 16 13.00 32.51 -25.95
C PRO A 16 12.21 33.60 -25.24
N ARG A 17 10.95 33.81 -25.65
CA ARG A 17 10.09 34.76 -24.96
C ARG A 17 9.94 34.34 -23.50
N PRO A 18 10.03 35.27 -22.55
CA PRO A 18 9.82 34.95 -21.15
C PRO A 18 8.42 34.36 -20.95
N ILE A 19 8.36 33.25 -20.22
CA ILE A 19 7.10 32.57 -19.91
C ILE A 19 6.39 33.42 -18.85
N SER A 20 5.29 34.06 -19.22
CA SER A 20 4.41 34.72 -18.26
C SER A 20 3.66 33.65 -17.46
N ARG A 21 3.93 33.58 -16.15
CA ARG A 21 3.15 32.77 -15.20
C ARG A 21 2.33 33.71 -14.32
N PRO A 22 1.07 34.00 -14.69
CA PRO A 22 0.19 34.77 -13.83
C PRO A 22 0.03 34.08 -12.46
N PRO A 23 -0.08 34.84 -11.37
CA PRO A 23 -0.30 34.26 -10.05
C PRO A 23 -1.61 33.49 -10.03
N VAL A 24 -1.53 32.23 -9.60
CA VAL A 24 -2.69 31.35 -9.47
C VAL A 24 -3.39 31.64 -8.15
N ASP A 25 -4.72 31.71 -8.16
CA ASP A 25 -5.51 31.89 -6.94
C ASP A 25 -5.23 30.76 -5.93
N PRO A 26 -5.02 31.07 -4.62
CA PRO A 26 -4.81 30.05 -3.59
C PRO A 26 -5.97 29.06 -3.44
N ALA A 27 -7.24 29.45 -3.70
CA ALA A 27 -8.33 28.48 -3.65
C ALA A 27 -8.25 27.48 -4.81
N ALA A 28 -8.03 27.96 -6.04
CA ALA A 28 -7.75 27.10 -7.20
C ALA A 28 -6.54 26.19 -6.97
N SER A 29 -5.47 26.70 -6.35
CA SER A 29 -4.27 25.92 -6.03
C SER A 29 -4.51 24.81 -5.00
N ARG A 30 -5.50 24.96 -4.10
CA ARG A 30 -5.87 23.88 -3.15
C ARG A 30 -6.72 22.81 -3.80
N VAL A 31 -7.57 23.17 -4.76
CA VAL A 31 -8.54 22.25 -5.39
C VAL A 31 -7.90 21.48 -6.55
N PHE A 32 -7.13 22.17 -7.39
CA PHE A 32 -6.55 21.62 -8.61
C PHE A 32 -5.04 21.43 -8.52
N GLY A 33 -4.41 21.93 -7.45
CA GLY A 33 -3.00 21.73 -7.22
C GLY A 33 -2.70 20.32 -6.72
N ARG A 34 -1.45 19.93 -6.93
CA ARG A 34 -0.93 18.66 -6.43
C ARG A 34 -0.88 18.67 -4.90
N PRO A 35 -1.34 17.60 -4.22
CA PRO A 35 -1.19 17.46 -2.78
C PRO A 35 0.27 17.54 -2.34
N LYS A 36 0.52 18.11 -1.15
CA LYS A 36 1.87 18.16 -0.57
C LYS A 36 2.37 16.73 -0.29
N GLY A 37 3.63 16.45 -0.64
CA GLY A 37 4.27 15.15 -0.39
C GLY A 37 4.11 14.11 -1.52
N VAL A 38 3.59 14.50 -2.69
CA VAL A 38 3.52 13.63 -3.87
C VAL A 38 4.54 14.10 -4.91
N ASP A 39 5.70 13.46 -4.97
CA ASP A 39 6.78 13.75 -5.92
C ASP A 39 6.83 12.72 -7.07
N GLY A 40 5.71 12.50 -7.78
CA GLY A 40 5.70 11.61 -8.95
C GLY A 40 4.33 11.35 -9.57
N SER A 41 4.17 10.31 -10.39
CA SER A 41 2.85 9.81 -10.77
C SER A 41 2.01 9.48 -9.52
N PHE A 42 0.67 9.41 -9.61
CA PHE A 42 -0.17 9.03 -8.45
C PHE A 42 0.14 7.64 -7.88
N VAL A 43 0.99 6.86 -8.56
CA VAL A 43 1.60 5.64 -8.03
C VAL A 43 2.88 6.02 -7.30
N ALA A 44 2.89 5.76 -5.99
CA ALA A 44 4.05 5.97 -5.14
C ALA A 44 5.26 5.18 -5.69
N GLU A 45 6.46 5.74 -5.58
CA GLU A 45 7.68 5.18 -6.20
C GLU A 45 7.95 3.74 -5.74
N ASP A 46 7.71 3.46 -4.47
CA ASP A 46 7.80 2.16 -3.82
C ASP A 46 6.76 1.15 -4.36
N LEU A 47 5.55 1.63 -4.65
CA LEU A 47 4.48 0.83 -5.28
C LEU A 47 4.66 0.69 -6.79
N ARG A 48 5.48 1.54 -7.41
CA ARG A 48 5.82 1.44 -8.80
C ARG A 48 6.68 0.18 -8.99
N PRO A 49 6.26 -0.77 -9.85
CA PRO A 49 7.08 -1.91 -10.21
C PRO A 49 8.46 -1.43 -10.67
N ALA A 50 9.53 -2.10 -10.23
CA ALA A 50 10.92 -1.69 -10.48
C ALA A 50 11.22 -1.38 -11.97
N LYS A 51 10.57 -2.10 -12.90
CA LYS A 51 10.65 -1.84 -14.35
C LYS A 51 10.26 -0.42 -14.76
N PHE A 52 9.23 0.15 -14.15
CA PHE A 52 8.74 1.49 -14.48
C PHE A 52 9.51 2.61 -13.76
N ARG A 53 10.45 2.27 -12.87
CA ARG A 53 11.37 3.26 -12.27
C ARG A 53 12.49 3.64 -13.24
N ASP A 54 12.86 2.70 -14.11
CA ASP A 54 13.92 2.87 -15.13
C ASP A 54 13.37 3.22 -16.52
N GLU A 55 12.06 3.10 -16.75
CA GLU A 55 11.40 3.34 -18.05
C GLU A 55 11.24 4.82 -18.45
N ASP A 56 11.66 5.78 -17.60
CA ASP A 56 11.84 7.18 -18.05
C ASP A 56 12.92 7.29 -19.14
N VAL A 57 13.73 6.24 -19.32
CA VAL A 57 14.72 6.09 -20.39
C VAL A 57 14.25 5.02 -21.37
N PHE A 58 13.95 5.45 -22.61
CA PHE A 58 13.60 4.55 -23.71
C PHE A 58 14.72 3.52 -23.93
N ARG A 59 14.43 2.23 -23.68
CA ARG A 59 15.29 1.09 -24.06
C ARG A 59 14.85 0.56 -25.42
N ALA A 60 15.76 0.62 -26.40
CA ALA A 60 15.52 0.05 -27.72
C ALA A 60 15.47 -1.48 -27.61
N THR A 61 14.36 -2.09 -28.01
CA THR A 61 14.22 -3.54 -28.06
C THR A 61 14.75 -4.07 -29.40
N ASP A 62 15.49 -5.18 -29.38
CA ASP A 62 15.98 -5.87 -30.58
C ASP A 62 14.89 -6.70 -31.31
N ALA A 63 13.62 -6.36 -31.08
CA ALA A 63 12.48 -7.01 -31.72
C ALA A 63 12.57 -6.81 -33.24
N LYS A 64 12.45 -7.90 -34.00
CA LYS A 64 12.39 -7.84 -35.45
C LYS A 64 11.21 -6.93 -35.85
N ALA A 65 11.52 -5.82 -36.51
CA ALA A 65 10.51 -4.87 -36.97
C ALA A 65 9.45 -5.59 -37.83
N ASP A 66 8.19 -5.19 -37.67
CA ASP A 66 7.10 -5.65 -38.52
C ASP A 66 7.50 -5.45 -39.99
N PRO A 67 7.37 -6.46 -40.88
CA PRO A 67 7.76 -6.35 -42.28
C PRO A 67 7.14 -5.14 -42.99
N VAL A 68 5.91 -4.76 -42.65
CA VAL A 68 5.24 -3.58 -43.24
C VAL A 68 5.89 -2.28 -42.76
N LEU A 69 6.21 -2.20 -41.46
CA LEU A 69 6.90 -1.05 -40.89
C LEU A 69 8.36 -0.97 -41.35
N GLN A 70 8.99 -2.12 -41.58
CA GLN A 70 10.33 -2.23 -42.13
C GLN A 70 10.37 -1.78 -43.60
N GLU A 71 9.33 -2.05 -44.38
CA GLU A 71 9.24 -1.55 -45.75
C GLU A 71 8.93 -0.04 -45.80
N ALA A 72 8.04 0.45 -44.93
CA ALA A 72 7.61 1.86 -44.93
C ALA A 72 8.63 2.81 -44.27
N PHE A 73 9.30 2.37 -43.20
CA PHE A 73 10.18 3.20 -42.36
C PHE A 73 11.60 2.65 -42.23
N GLY A 74 11.89 1.50 -42.85
CA GLY A 74 13.23 0.93 -42.86
C GLY A 74 14.19 1.72 -43.75
N ARG A 75 15.47 1.44 -43.56
CA ARG A 75 16.55 2.06 -44.33
C ARG A 75 16.44 1.64 -45.81
N PRO A 76 16.41 2.57 -46.77
CA PRO A 76 16.48 2.23 -48.19
C PRO A 76 17.87 1.65 -48.52
N ALA A 77 17.92 0.66 -49.41
CA ALA A 77 19.14 -0.10 -49.74
C ALA A 77 20.32 0.75 -50.26
N THR A 78 20.04 1.98 -50.72
CA THR A 78 21.03 2.92 -51.27
C THR A 78 21.61 3.87 -50.22
N ALA A 79 21.11 3.90 -48.98
CA ALA A 79 21.62 4.74 -47.91
C ALA A 79 22.75 4.03 -47.15
N ALA A 80 23.99 4.23 -47.61
CA ALA A 80 25.17 3.64 -46.99
C ALA A 80 25.57 4.35 -45.68
N GLU A 81 25.44 5.67 -45.61
CA GLU A 81 25.93 6.46 -44.49
C GLU A 81 24.82 6.71 -43.45
N SER A 82 25.00 6.15 -42.25
CA SER A 82 24.34 6.71 -41.06
C SER A 82 25.03 8.03 -40.72
N LEU A 83 24.27 9.07 -40.37
CA LEU A 83 24.85 10.23 -39.71
C LEU A 83 25.77 9.73 -38.59
N GLN A 84 27.05 10.10 -38.67
CA GLN A 84 28.07 9.61 -37.77
C GLN A 84 27.66 10.02 -36.35
N ARG A 85 27.35 9.03 -35.50
CA ARG A 85 27.06 9.32 -34.09
C ARG A 85 28.32 9.85 -33.43
N HIS A 86 28.13 10.72 -32.46
CA HIS A 86 29.24 11.26 -31.70
C HIS A 86 30.00 10.09 -31.04
N PRO A 87 31.35 10.06 -31.05
CA PRO A 87 32.14 8.92 -30.56
C PRO A 87 31.90 8.56 -29.07
N ALA A 88 31.24 9.43 -28.31
CA ALA A 88 30.81 9.16 -26.94
C ALA A 88 29.66 8.14 -26.83
N ASP A 89 28.88 7.94 -27.90
CA ASP A 89 27.66 7.12 -27.89
C ASP A 89 27.88 5.73 -28.53
N ALA A 90 29.12 5.40 -28.90
CA ALA A 90 29.47 4.24 -29.71
C ALA A 90 29.39 2.87 -29.00
N GLY A 91 29.12 2.83 -27.69
CA GLY A 91 29.07 1.60 -26.88
C GLY A 91 27.81 1.47 -26.00
N ALA A 92 26.78 2.31 -26.24
CA ALA A 92 25.58 2.33 -25.41
C ALA A 92 24.60 1.16 -25.66
N LEU A 93 24.91 0.26 -26.61
CA LEU A 93 24.00 -0.80 -27.07
C LEU A 93 24.43 -2.21 -26.66
N ASP A 94 25.62 -2.40 -26.09
CA ASP A 94 26.24 -3.73 -25.97
C ASP A 94 25.91 -4.47 -24.66
N GLY A 95 25.15 -3.87 -23.75
CA GLY A 95 24.94 -4.40 -22.40
C GLY A 95 23.48 -4.46 -22.00
N GLU A 96 22.86 -5.63 -22.15
CA GLU A 96 21.79 -6.20 -21.30
C GLU A 96 20.85 -7.07 -22.13
N THR A 97 21.27 -8.31 -22.32
CA THR A 97 20.38 -9.42 -22.67
C THR A 97 20.19 -10.22 -21.40
N ASP A 98 18.94 -10.33 -20.93
CA ASP A 98 18.37 -11.56 -20.37
C ASP A 98 16.91 -11.30 -20.00
N GLY A 99 16.01 -11.75 -20.88
CA GLY A 99 14.57 -11.63 -20.72
C GLY A 99 14.01 -12.78 -19.90
N ALA A 100 13.51 -12.48 -18.71
CA ALA A 100 12.61 -13.38 -17.98
C ALA A 100 11.17 -13.05 -18.33
N GLU A 101 10.34 -14.10 -18.47
CA GLU A 101 8.90 -14.03 -18.77
C GLU A 101 8.20 -13.02 -17.84
N GLN A 102 7.69 -11.96 -18.44
CA GLN A 102 7.07 -10.82 -17.77
C GLN A 102 5.62 -11.20 -17.37
N PRO A 103 5.17 -10.91 -16.14
CA PRO A 103 3.76 -11.06 -15.80
C PRO A 103 2.89 -10.09 -16.62
N ASP A 104 1.71 -10.58 -17.03
CA ASP A 104 0.78 -9.87 -17.93
C ASP A 104 0.38 -8.49 -17.41
N ASP A 105 0.46 -7.49 -18.29
CA ASP A 105 0.04 -6.12 -18.03
C ASP A 105 -1.47 -5.98 -18.34
N PRO A 106 -2.33 -5.82 -17.33
CA PRO A 106 -3.77 -5.74 -17.53
C PRO A 106 -4.21 -4.48 -18.30
N TRP A 107 -3.34 -3.47 -18.45
CA TRP A 107 -3.64 -2.28 -19.26
C TRP A 107 -3.31 -2.46 -20.74
N ARG A 108 -2.64 -3.56 -21.11
CA ARG A 108 -2.31 -3.93 -22.49
C ARG A 108 -3.08 -5.15 -22.99
N ASP A 109 -3.83 -5.82 -22.11
CA ASP A 109 -4.73 -6.91 -22.47
C ASP A 109 -6.18 -6.42 -22.60
N PRO A 110 -6.78 -6.41 -23.81
CA PRO A 110 -8.18 -6.03 -24.00
C PRO A 110 -9.18 -7.02 -23.38
N GLY A 111 -8.75 -8.24 -23.04
CA GLY A 111 -9.53 -9.24 -22.30
C GLY A 111 -9.41 -9.13 -20.78
N ALA A 112 -8.57 -8.23 -20.26
CA ALA A 112 -8.36 -8.07 -18.84
C ALA A 112 -9.66 -7.61 -18.15
N GLY A 113 -10.11 -8.39 -17.17
CA GLY A 113 -11.28 -8.05 -16.37
C GLY A 113 -11.07 -6.77 -15.55
N VAL A 114 -12.15 -6.04 -15.29
CA VAL A 114 -12.12 -4.85 -14.43
C VAL A 114 -11.82 -5.30 -12.98
N ALA A 115 -10.58 -5.12 -12.56
CA ALA A 115 -10.16 -5.35 -11.18
C ALA A 115 -9.98 -4.00 -10.46
N LEU A 116 -10.72 -3.80 -9.37
CA LEU A 116 -10.43 -2.72 -8.44
C LEU A 116 -9.14 -3.09 -7.69
N GLY A 117 -8.07 -2.32 -7.93
CA GLY A 117 -6.81 -2.48 -7.21
C GLY A 117 -6.99 -2.34 -5.70
N THR A 118 -6.03 -2.86 -4.93
CA THR A 118 -6.03 -2.69 -3.48
C THR A 118 -6.01 -1.20 -3.12
N PRO A 119 -6.91 -0.73 -2.24
CA PRO A 119 -7.00 0.68 -1.91
C PRO A 119 -5.68 1.20 -1.34
N ALA A 120 -5.27 2.40 -1.77
CA ALA A 120 -4.02 3.04 -1.34
C ALA A 120 -3.98 3.36 0.17
N ILE A 121 -5.13 3.31 0.84
CA ILE A 121 -5.26 3.48 2.28
C ILE A 121 -5.74 2.14 2.84
N GLU A 122 -4.91 1.54 3.70
CA GLU A 122 -5.32 0.39 4.49
C GLU A 122 -6.52 0.80 5.35
N LYS A 123 -7.65 0.12 5.15
CA LYS A 123 -8.83 0.33 5.98
C LYS A 123 -8.48 -0.09 7.41
N PRO A 124 -8.54 0.80 8.41
CA PRO A 124 -8.31 0.40 9.79
C PRO A 124 -9.29 -0.70 10.16
N ALA A 125 -8.79 -1.72 10.86
CA ALA A 125 -9.59 -2.86 11.30
C ALA A 125 -10.82 -2.34 12.06
N PRO A 126 -12.03 -2.88 11.80
CA PRO A 126 -13.22 -2.44 12.50
C PRO A 126 -13.03 -2.68 14.00
N VAL A 127 -12.92 -1.58 14.75
CA VAL A 127 -12.90 -1.64 16.21
C VAL A 127 -14.30 -2.05 16.63
N ALA A 128 -14.43 -3.25 17.22
CA ALA A 128 -15.69 -3.72 17.74
C ALA A 128 -16.19 -2.73 18.80
N ALA A 129 -17.20 -1.94 18.44
CA ALA A 129 -17.85 -1.04 19.39
C ALA A 129 -18.44 -1.90 20.51
N GLN A 130 -18.02 -1.64 21.74
CA GLN A 130 -18.60 -2.29 22.91
C GLN A 130 -20.06 -1.84 23.00
N GLY A 131 -20.99 -2.76 22.70
CA GLY A 131 -22.42 -2.48 22.76
C GLY A 131 -22.85 -2.04 24.17
N PRO A 132 -23.99 -1.34 24.30
CA PRO A 132 -24.45 -0.80 25.57
C PRO A 132 -24.56 -1.91 26.63
N THR A 133 -23.76 -1.80 27.70
CA THR A 133 -23.74 -2.74 28.80
C THR A 133 -24.93 -2.50 29.72
N GLY A 134 -26.10 -3.00 29.32
CA GLY A 134 -27.24 -3.14 30.23
C GLY A 134 -26.89 -4.05 31.41
N LYS A 135 -27.46 -3.78 32.59
CA LYS A 135 -27.28 -4.62 33.79
C LYS A 135 -27.71 -6.06 33.46
N LEU A 136 -26.86 -7.06 33.70
CA LEU A 136 -27.22 -8.46 33.50
C LEU A 136 -28.26 -8.85 34.56
N GLY A 137 -29.46 -9.26 34.12
CA GLY A 137 -30.47 -9.82 35.01
C GLY A 137 -30.08 -11.23 35.46
N VAL A 138 -30.62 -11.68 36.59
CA VAL A 138 -30.41 -13.05 37.12
C VAL A 138 -30.79 -14.11 36.06
N ARG A 139 -31.87 -13.87 35.31
CA ARG A 139 -32.31 -14.75 34.23
C ARG A 139 -31.32 -14.80 33.06
N ASP A 140 -30.68 -13.68 32.74
CA ASP A 140 -29.69 -13.61 31.66
C ASP A 140 -28.38 -14.30 32.03
N VAL A 141 -28.02 -14.26 33.31
CA VAL A 141 -26.86 -14.98 33.84
C VAL A 141 -27.09 -16.49 33.83
N LEU A 142 -28.29 -16.95 34.23
CA LEU A 142 -28.58 -18.38 34.33
C LEU A 142 -29.00 -19.02 32.99
N PHE A 143 -29.63 -18.26 32.09
CA PHE A 143 -30.24 -18.80 30.86
C PHE A 143 -29.95 -18.00 29.59
N GLY A 144 -29.38 -16.79 29.69
CA GLY A 144 -29.21 -15.89 28.56
C GLY A 144 -28.00 -16.15 27.67
N GLY A 145 -27.19 -17.18 27.96
CA GLY A 145 -25.98 -17.51 27.18
C GLY A 145 -24.87 -16.44 27.23
N ARG A 146 -25.08 -15.35 27.98
CA ARG A 146 -24.15 -14.22 28.14
C ARG A 146 -23.01 -14.52 29.14
N VAL A 147 -23.15 -15.58 29.93
CA VAL A 147 -22.16 -16.06 30.90
C VAL A 147 -21.90 -17.54 30.64
N SER A 148 -20.63 -17.93 30.59
CA SER A 148 -20.25 -19.32 30.35
C SER A 148 -20.70 -20.23 31.50
N TYR A 149 -21.36 -21.34 31.17
CA TYR A 149 -21.76 -22.37 32.13
C TYR A 149 -20.56 -22.91 32.93
N VAL A 150 -19.37 -22.97 32.32
CA VAL A 150 -18.14 -23.39 32.99
C VAL A 150 -17.75 -22.40 34.10
N ALA A 151 -17.90 -21.10 33.85
CA ALA A 151 -17.61 -20.07 34.85
C ALA A 151 -18.57 -20.15 36.05
N LEU A 152 -19.86 -20.42 35.80
CA LEU A 152 -20.84 -20.62 36.87
C LEU A 152 -20.57 -21.88 37.69
N ALA A 153 -20.17 -22.98 37.04
CA ALA A 153 -19.80 -24.22 37.73
C ALA A 153 -18.61 -24.01 38.67
N ILE A 154 -17.56 -23.33 38.19
CA ILE A 154 -16.38 -22.99 39.01
C ILE A 154 -16.78 -22.12 40.20
N LEU A 155 -17.60 -21.08 39.97
CA LEU A 155 -18.07 -20.21 41.04
C LEU A 155 -18.85 -20.99 42.12
N GLY A 156 -19.72 -21.92 41.71
CA GLY A 156 -20.44 -22.81 42.62
C GLY A 156 -19.51 -23.69 43.45
N ILE A 157 -18.47 -24.26 42.83
CA ILE A 157 -17.46 -25.06 43.54
C ILE A 157 -16.72 -24.21 44.57
N VAL A 158 -16.29 -23.01 44.20
CA VAL A 158 -15.60 -22.09 45.13
C VAL A 158 -16.49 -21.73 46.31
N ALA A 159 -17.76 -21.40 46.06
CA ALA A 159 -18.72 -21.12 47.13
C ALA A 159 -18.91 -22.32 48.08
N LEU A 160 -18.96 -23.55 47.54
CA LEU A 160 -19.07 -24.77 48.32
C LEU A 160 -17.83 -24.99 49.19
N LEU A 161 -16.63 -24.79 48.64
CA LEU A 161 -15.37 -24.91 49.38
C LEU A 161 -15.32 -23.93 50.56
N ILE A 162 -15.72 -22.67 50.33
CA ILE A 162 -15.80 -21.66 51.38
C ILE A 162 -16.82 -22.08 52.45
N GLY A 163 -17.99 -22.58 52.05
CA GLY A 163 -19.01 -23.07 52.97
C GLY A 163 -18.54 -24.24 53.83
N ILE A 164 -17.84 -25.22 53.22
CA ILE A 164 -17.28 -26.37 53.94
C ILE A 164 -16.18 -25.92 54.91
N ALA A 165 -15.26 -25.07 54.46
CA ALA A 165 -14.18 -24.56 55.30
C ALA A 165 -14.72 -23.72 56.47
N GLY A 166 -15.64 -22.79 56.19
CA GLY A 166 -16.29 -21.96 57.20
C GLY A 166 -17.12 -22.79 58.19
N GLY A 167 -17.87 -23.78 57.72
CA GLY A 167 -18.62 -24.70 58.56
C GLY A 167 -17.72 -25.57 59.44
N TRP A 168 -16.59 -26.05 58.91
CA TRP A 168 -15.63 -26.84 59.67
C TRP A 168 -14.96 -26.02 60.79
N VAL A 169 -14.56 -24.79 60.49
CA VAL A 169 -14.02 -23.85 61.48
C VAL A 169 -15.08 -23.52 62.53
N GLY A 170 -16.32 -23.20 62.12
CA GLY A 170 -17.42 -22.92 63.04
C GLY A 170 -17.72 -24.09 63.98
N ARG A 171 -17.72 -25.32 63.47
CA ARG A 171 -17.89 -26.55 64.27
C ARG A 171 -16.79 -26.69 65.31
N LYS A 172 -15.53 -26.42 64.93
CA LYS A 172 -14.38 -26.51 65.85
C LYS A 172 -14.41 -25.45 66.94
N THR A 173 -14.90 -24.25 66.65
CA THR A 173 -15.07 -23.22 67.68
C THR A 173 -16.22 -23.53 68.64
N ALA A 174 -17.30 -24.15 68.16
CA ALA A 174 -18.44 -24.55 69.00
C ALA A 174 -18.07 -25.65 70.02
N GLU A 175 -17.25 -26.64 69.63
CA GLU A 175 -16.80 -27.73 70.51
C GLU A 175 -15.96 -27.22 71.71
N VAL A 176 -15.21 -26.12 71.55
CA VAL A 176 -14.34 -25.58 72.61
C VAL A 176 -15.14 -24.86 73.71
N VAL A 177 -16.32 -24.33 73.39
CA VAL A 177 -17.19 -23.64 74.37
C VAL A 177 -17.92 -24.63 75.27
N GLU A 178 -18.22 -25.83 74.79
CA GLU A 178 -18.89 -26.88 75.57
C GLU A 178 -17.98 -27.47 76.67
N ALA A 179 -16.66 -27.44 76.46
CA ALA A 179 -15.68 -27.93 77.44
C ALA A 179 -15.54 -27.05 78.69
N PHE A 180 -16.06 -25.81 78.68
CA PHE A 180 -16.00 -24.90 79.83
C PHE A 180 -17.29 -24.88 80.68
N THR A 181 -18.36 -25.59 80.28
CA THR A 181 -19.61 -25.64 81.06
C THR A 181 -19.89 -27.01 81.69
N THR A 182 -19.11 -28.05 81.41
CA THR A 182 -19.17 -29.32 82.14
C THR A 182 -18.41 -29.22 83.47
N SER A 183 -18.98 -28.46 84.40
CA SER A 183 -18.66 -28.55 85.81
C SER A 183 -19.10 -29.93 86.30
N LYS A 184 -18.16 -30.88 86.31
CA LYS A 184 -18.38 -32.19 86.92
C LYS A 184 -18.54 -32.00 88.43
N VAL A 185 -19.74 -32.30 88.91
CA VAL A 185 -20.11 -32.46 90.33
C VAL A 185 -19.27 -33.57 90.96
#